data_AF-A0A7L1CA33-F1
#
_entry.id   AF-A0A7L1CA33-F1
#
_cell.length_a   1.000
_cell.length_b   1.000
_cell.length_c   1.000
_cell.angle_alpha   90.00
_cell.angle_beta   90.00
_cell.angle_gamma   90.00
#
_symmetry.space_group_name_H-M   'P 1'
#
loop_
_entity.id
_entity.type
_entity.pdbx_description
1 polymer ?
#
loop_
_entity_poly.entity_id
_entity_poly.type
_entity_poly.pdbx_seq_one_letter_code
_entity_poly.pdbx_strand_id
1 'polypeptide(L)'
;IREGDCAVLKRDEVFKAVSVLRRRKIIFEKQWFYLDNAIGHIYGTTFEVTSGGNLQPKQEGEETTTEAKEAGTDNRNIVDDGKSQKLTHDDIKALKDKGIKGQEIVQQLIENSTTFRDKTEFAQDKYIKKKRKKYEAIITIVKPSTRILSTMYYAREPGKINHLRYDTLAQMLTLGNIHAGTKMIVMETCAGLVLGAVMERMGGYGSIIQMYPGGGPVRAATSCFGFPKAFFENLHEFPLSKVQSVLCGTFSAEPEEMPLLEEESNGLSEEKQQETEEEPAAETAMEEQDTMDISAEGVELKDSKEKENKENVREKQMKQWERRKKLKEAAALLREKNADGLIVASKFHPTPLLLSLLEFVAPSRPFVVYCQYKEPLLDCYTKLRERGGVINLKLSESWLRNYQVLPDRSHPKLTMSGGGGYLLSGTTVLLEQGRAEGSSSQAPKLEEPSSKRCKLQEFPC
;
A
#
# COMPACT_ATOMS: atom_id res chain seq x y z
N ILE A 1 5.55 -5.47 -21.30
CA ILE A 1 4.56 -6.30 -20.59
C ILE A 1 4.84 -7.76 -20.95
N ARG A 2 5.10 -8.59 -19.95
CA ARG A 2 5.38 -10.03 -20.08
C ARG A 2 4.45 -10.83 -19.19
N GLU A 3 4.33 -12.13 -19.45
CA GLU A 3 3.64 -13.05 -18.55
C GLU A 3 4.41 -13.17 -17.22
N GLY A 4 3.68 -13.23 -16.11
CA GLY A 4 4.23 -13.18 -14.75
C GLY A 4 4.51 -11.77 -14.22
N ASP A 5 4.54 -10.73 -15.07
CA ASP A 5 4.75 -9.35 -14.62
C ASP A 5 3.68 -8.90 -13.60
N CYS A 6 4.09 -8.10 -12.62
CA CYS A 6 3.16 -7.21 -11.92
C CYS A 6 2.93 -5.96 -12.75
N ALA A 7 1.67 -5.58 -12.96
CA ALA A 7 1.27 -4.41 -13.74
C ALA A 7 0.18 -3.62 -13.03
N VAL A 8 0.00 -2.36 -13.42
CA VAL A 8 -1.13 -1.53 -12.95
C VAL A 8 -1.98 -1.10 -14.15
N LEU A 9 -3.27 -1.39 -14.05
CA LEU A 9 -4.29 -0.91 -14.97
C LEU A 9 -4.67 0.52 -14.60
N LYS A 10 -4.76 1.41 -15.58
CA LYS A 10 -5.20 2.80 -15.42
C LYS A 10 -6.40 3.07 -16.34
N ARG A 11 -7.44 3.69 -15.81
CA ARG A 11 -8.52 4.33 -16.58
C ARG A 11 -8.83 5.68 -15.95
N ASP A 12 -8.69 6.76 -16.72
CA ASP A 12 -8.62 8.14 -16.19
C ASP A 12 -7.62 8.25 -15.01
N GLU A 13 -8.12 8.51 -13.81
CA GLU A 13 -7.39 8.67 -12.54
C GLU A 13 -7.53 7.42 -11.64
N VAL A 14 -8.23 6.37 -12.11
CA VAL A 14 -8.47 5.13 -11.36
C VAL A 14 -7.39 4.10 -11.70
N PHE A 15 -6.86 3.46 -10.66
CA PHE A 15 -5.76 2.49 -10.76
C PHE A 15 -6.14 1.13 -10.14
N LYS A 16 -5.64 0.04 -10.72
CA LYS A 16 -5.74 -1.31 -10.14
C LYS A 16 -4.52 -2.16 -10.48
N ALA A 17 -3.77 -2.57 -9.46
CA ALA A 17 -2.68 -3.53 -9.60
C ALA A 17 -3.21 -4.95 -9.91
N VAL A 18 -2.51 -5.66 -10.80
CA VAL A 18 -2.83 -7.01 -11.28
C VAL A 18 -1.54 -7.78 -11.60
N SER A 19 -1.59 -9.10 -11.54
CA SER A 19 -0.55 -9.98 -12.11
C SER A 19 -0.96 -10.37 -13.53
N VAL A 20 -0.05 -10.19 -14.49
CA VAL A 20 -0.25 -10.54 -15.90
C VAL A 20 -0.15 -12.06 -16.06
N LEU A 21 -1.29 -12.72 -16.29
CA LEU A 21 -1.38 -14.17 -16.47
C LEU A 21 -2.33 -14.46 -17.65
N ARG A 22 -1.95 -15.39 -18.52
CA ARG A 22 -2.82 -15.84 -19.62
C ARG A 22 -4.13 -16.44 -19.13
N ARG A 23 -5.20 -16.29 -19.92
CA ARG A 23 -6.55 -16.84 -19.68
C ARG A 23 -7.16 -16.45 -18.33
N ARG A 24 -6.61 -15.44 -17.63
CA ARG A 24 -7.12 -14.96 -16.34
C ARG A 24 -8.11 -13.82 -16.56
N LYS A 25 -9.38 -14.08 -16.26
CA LYS A 25 -10.44 -13.06 -16.30
C LYS A 25 -10.19 -12.00 -15.22
N ILE A 26 -10.05 -10.75 -15.62
CA ILE A 26 -9.85 -9.59 -14.75
C ILE A 26 -11.05 -8.66 -14.86
N ILE A 27 -11.51 -8.13 -13.73
CA ILE A 27 -12.59 -7.14 -13.65
C ILE A 27 -12.01 -5.78 -13.26
N PHE A 28 -12.30 -4.74 -14.03
CA PHE A 28 -11.88 -3.35 -13.76
C PHE A 28 -12.92 -2.38 -14.32
N GLU A 29 -13.30 -1.34 -13.55
CA GLU A 29 -14.29 -0.32 -13.93
C GLU A 29 -15.56 -0.88 -14.61
N LYS A 30 -16.18 -1.87 -13.94
CA LYS A 30 -17.40 -2.59 -14.36
C LYS A 30 -17.31 -3.38 -15.67
N GLN A 31 -16.10 -3.59 -16.19
CA GLN A 31 -15.85 -4.43 -17.37
C GLN A 31 -14.97 -5.62 -17.01
N TRP A 32 -15.06 -6.69 -17.79
CA TRP A 32 -14.19 -7.86 -17.68
C TRP A 32 -13.40 -8.06 -18.96
N PHE A 33 -12.15 -8.50 -18.84
CA PHE A 33 -11.27 -8.79 -19.96
C PHE A 33 -10.11 -9.71 -19.58
N TYR A 34 -9.37 -10.16 -20.60
CA TYR A 34 -8.14 -10.93 -20.52
C TYR A 34 -6.92 -10.06 -20.86
N LEU A 35 -5.75 -10.37 -20.27
CA LEU A 35 -4.50 -9.64 -20.53
C LEU A 35 -3.62 -10.27 -21.60
N ASP A 36 -4.03 -11.40 -22.17
CA ASP A 36 -3.28 -12.18 -23.16
C ASP A 36 -2.78 -11.31 -24.33
N ASN A 37 -3.65 -10.46 -24.90
CA ASN A 37 -3.33 -9.55 -25.99
C ASN A 37 -2.45 -8.34 -25.60
N ALA A 38 -2.20 -8.11 -24.30
CA ALA A 38 -1.28 -7.07 -23.85
C ALA A 38 0.16 -7.56 -23.69
N ILE A 39 0.39 -8.87 -23.71
CA ILE A 39 1.73 -9.47 -23.63
C ILE A 39 2.51 -9.11 -24.91
N GLY A 40 3.78 -8.72 -24.76
CA GLY A 40 4.63 -8.25 -25.85
C GLY A 40 4.62 -6.73 -26.06
N HIS A 41 3.54 -6.04 -25.68
CA HIS A 41 3.48 -4.57 -25.77
C HIS A 41 4.33 -3.87 -24.70
N ILE A 42 4.68 -2.61 -24.95
CA ILE A 42 5.40 -1.75 -24.00
C ILE A 42 4.48 -1.27 -22.88
N TYR A 43 5.06 -0.90 -21.73
CA TYR A 43 4.30 -0.21 -20.69
C TYR A 43 3.96 1.20 -21.15
N GLY A 44 2.72 1.64 -20.91
CA GLY A 44 2.18 2.90 -21.44
C GLY A 44 1.22 2.71 -22.62
N THR A 45 1.20 1.54 -23.27
CA THR A 45 0.22 1.24 -24.33
C THR A 45 -1.22 1.30 -23.79
N THR A 46 -2.09 1.94 -24.57
CA THR A 46 -3.54 2.01 -24.38
C THR A 46 -4.24 0.92 -25.17
N PHE A 47 -5.29 0.36 -24.57
CA PHE A 47 -6.11 -0.70 -25.16
C PHE A 47 -7.59 -0.34 -25.05
N GLU A 48 -8.38 -0.69 -26.06
CA GLU A 48 -9.83 -0.71 -25.98
C GLU A 48 -10.32 -2.14 -25.70
N VAL A 49 -11.32 -2.28 -24.82
CA VAL A 49 -11.96 -3.57 -24.52
C VAL A 49 -13.02 -3.88 -25.58
N THR A 50 -12.85 -4.99 -26.30
CA THR A 50 -13.80 -5.43 -27.33
C THR A 50 -14.78 -6.48 -26.82
N SER A 51 -15.79 -6.79 -27.65
CA SER A 51 -16.65 -7.97 -27.50
C SER A 51 -15.81 -9.23 -27.21
N GLY A 52 -16.29 -10.07 -26.29
CA GLY A 52 -15.55 -11.23 -25.79
C GLY A 52 -14.48 -10.95 -24.73
N GLY A 53 -14.29 -9.68 -24.31
CA GLY A 53 -13.33 -9.33 -23.26
C GLY A 53 -11.87 -9.39 -23.72
N ASN A 54 -11.61 -9.25 -25.02
CA ASN A 54 -10.27 -9.10 -25.55
C ASN A 54 -9.83 -7.64 -25.48
N LEU A 55 -8.51 -7.43 -25.37
CA LEU A 55 -7.90 -6.10 -25.51
C LEU A 55 -7.40 -5.93 -26.93
N GLN A 56 -7.70 -4.80 -27.55
CA GLN A 56 -7.07 -4.36 -28.80
C GLN A 56 -6.23 -3.11 -28.54
N PRO A 57 -4.94 -3.09 -28.95
CA PRO A 57 -4.12 -1.89 -28.84
C PRO A 57 -4.76 -0.74 -29.62
N LYS A 58 -4.92 0.42 -28.98
CA LYS A 58 -5.36 1.63 -29.67
C LYS A 58 -4.15 2.19 -30.43
N GLN A 59 -4.20 2.17 -31.76
CA GLN A 59 -3.29 2.99 -32.56
C GLN A 59 -3.61 4.47 -32.28
N GLU A 60 -2.59 5.31 -32.26
CA GLU A 60 -2.76 6.76 -32.26
C GLU A 60 -3.33 7.17 -33.62
N GLY A 61 -4.66 7.12 -33.73
CA GLY A 61 -5.35 7.79 -34.81
C GLY A 61 -5.17 9.29 -34.65
N GLU A 62 -4.87 9.97 -35.75
CA GLU A 62 -4.90 11.43 -35.84
C GLU A 62 -6.19 11.93 -35.17
N GLU A 63 -6.08 12.92 -34.29
CA GLU A 63 -7.29 13.63 -33.85
C GLU A 63 -7.93 14.20 -35.11
N THR A 64 -9.14 13.73 -35.45
CA THR A 64 -9.86 14.23 -36.62
C THR A 64 -10.19 15.70 -36.41
N THR A 65 -9.30 16.55 -36.91
CA THR A 65 -9.46 18.00 -37.04
C THR A 65 -10.44 18.28 -38.16
N THR A 66 -11.69 17.84 -37.99
CA THR A 66 -12.77 18.10 -38.93
C THR A 66 -13.60 19.29 -38.46
N GLU A 67 -13.45 20.34 -39.27
CA GLU A 67 -14.48 21.33 -39.60
C GLU A 67 -14.85 22.38 -38.54
N ALA A 68 -15.35 23.51 -39.04
CA ALA A 68 -15.70 24.68 -38.24
C ALA A 68 -16.89 24.34 -37.34
N LYS A 69 -16.62 24.12 -36.04
CA LYS A 69 -17.64 23.78 -35.06
C LYS A 69 -18.59 24.95 -34.84
N GLU A 70 -19.81 24.82 -35.34
CA GLU A 70 -20.91 25.72 -34.97
C GLU A 70 -21.15 25.62 -33.45
N ALA A 71 -21.05 26.75 -32.75
CA ALA A 71 -21.16 26.83 -31.30
C ALA A 71 -21.85 28.13 -30.89
N GLY A 72 -22.73 28.05 -29.88
CA GLY A 72 -23.38 29.22 -29.27
C GLY A 72 -22.42 30.04 -28.40
N THR A 73 -22.79 31.28 -28.10
CA THR A 73 -22.01 32.17 -27.22
C THR A 73 -22.47 32.15 -25.76
N ASP A 74 -23.74 31.82 -25.51
CA ASP A 74 -24.35 31.76 -24.18
C ASP A 74 -25.46 30.71 -24.09
N ASN A 75 -26.03 30.55 -22.90
CA ASN A 75 -27.08 29.60 -22.60
C ASN A 75 -28.47 30.23 -22.37
N ARG A 76 -28.70 31.50 -22.77
CA ARG A 76 -29.93 32.25 -22.40
C ARG A 76 -31.22 31.62 -22.92
N ASN A 77 -31.13 30.91 -24.05
CA ASN A 77 -32.24 30.23 -24.71
C ASN A 77 -32.22 28.70 -24.50
N ILE A 78 -31.28 28.15 -23.73
CA ILE A 78 -31.19 26.71 -23.48
C ILE A 78 -32.09 26.36 -22.29
N VAL A 79 -33.18 25.62 -22.56
CA VAL A 79 -34.13 25.15 -21.57
C VAL A 79 -33.88 23.68 -21.24
N ASP A 80 -33.88 23.31 -19.96
CA ASP A 80 -33.82 21.91 -19.52
C ASP A 80 -35.21 21.27 -19.58
N ASP A 81 -35.60 20.90 -20.80
CA ASP A 81 -36.91 20.33 -21.13
C ASP A 81 -37.02 18.81 -20.88
N GLY A 82 -35.92 18.16 -20.49
CA GLY A 82 -35.79 16.71 -20.38
C GLY A 82 -35.86 15.95 -21.71
N LYS A 83 -36.02 16.64 -22.84
CA LYS A 83 -36.26 16.08 -24.20
C LYS A 83 -35.15 16.42 -25.20
N SER A 84 -34.15 17.18 -24.76
CA SER A 84 -32.98 17.57 -25.54
C SER A 84 -32.17 16.42 -26.18
N GLN A 85 -32.32 15.17 -25.70
CA GLN A 85 -31.71 13.98 -26.29
C GLN A 85 -32.80 13.10 -26.90
N LYS A 86 -32.74 12.85 -28.21
CA LYS A 86 -33.76 12.08 -28.94
C LYS A 86 -33.63 10.56 -28.76
N LEU A 87 -32.44 10.05 -28.43
CA LEU A 87 -32.24 8.62 -28.16
C LEU A 87 -32.68 8.26 -26.73
N THR A 88 -33.51 7.23 -26.60
CA THR A 88 -33.95 6.73 -25.30
C THR A 88 -32.87 5.92 -24.58
N HIS A 89 -33.12 5.56 -23.32
CA HIS A 89 -32.24 4.64 -22.59
C HIS A 89 -32.08 3.30 -23.31
N ASP A 90 -33.17 2.78 -23.88
CA ASP A 90 -33.20 1.43 -24.45
C ASP A 90 -32.58 1.40 -25.85
N ASP A 91 -32.67 2.49 -26.62
CA ASP A 91 -31.86 2.66 -27.84
C ASP A 91 -30.36 2.61 -27.51
N ILE A 92 -29.92 3.36 -26.49
CA ILE A 92 -28.53 3.39 -26.03
C ILE A 92 -28.07 2.01 -25.52
N LYS A 93 -28.98 1.22 -24.95
CA LYS A 93 -28.71 -0.17 -24.58
C LYS A 93 -28.58 -1.05 -25.83
N ALA A 94 -29.51 -0.96 -26.77
CA ALA A 94 -29.46 -1.71 -28.04
C ALA A 94 -28.20 -1.42 -28.86
N LEU A 95 -27.69 -0.17 -28.87
CA LEU A 95 -26.41 0.16 -29.51
C LEU A 95 -25.22 -0.60 -28.87
N LYS A 96 -25.21 -0.75 -27.53
CA LYS A 96 -24.18 -1.52 -26.83
C LYS A 96 -24.33 -3.02 -27.04
N ASP A 97 -25.56 -3.53 -27.00
CA ASP A 97 -25.85 -4.96 -27.14
C ASP A 97 -25.54 -5.42 -28.58
N LYS A 98 -25.64 -4.52 -29.58
CA LYS A 98 -25.10 -4.69 -30.95
C LYS A 98 -23.56 -4.64 -31.06
N GLY A 99 -22.84 -4.37 -29.98
CA GLY A 99 -21.37 -4.32 -29.98
C GLY A 99 -20.77 -3.09 -30.69
N ILE A 100 -21.53 -2.01 -30.87
CA ILE A 100 -21.07 -0.80 -31.56
C ILE A 100 -19.95 -0.12 -30.75
N LYS A 101 -18.92 0.40 -31.46
CA LYS A 101 -17.76 1.07 -30.84
C LYS A 101 -18.19 2.25 -29.98
N GLY A 102 -17.49 2.48 -28.86
CA GLY A 102 -17.79 3.57 -27.93
C GLY A 102 -17.76 4.96 -28.58
N GLN A 103 -16.86 5.19 -29.54
CA GLN A 103 -16.74 6.43 -30.31
C GLN A 103 -18.00 6.73 -31.13
N GLU A 104 -18.53 5.72 -31.82
CA GLU A 104 -19.75 5.81 -32.63
C GLU A 104 -20.99 6.11 -31.76
N ILE A 105 -21.08 5.50 -30.57
CA ILE A 105 -22.14 5.83 -29.60
C ILE A 105 -22.02 7.29 -29.12
N VAL A 106 -20.80 7.83 -28.97
CA VAL A 106 -20.60 9.26 -28.65
C VAL A 106 -21.08 10.15 -29.79
N GLN A 107 -20.77 9.80 -31.03
CA GLN A 107 -21.17 10.54 -32.22
C GLN A 107 -22.69 10.59 -32.39
N GLN A 108 -23.38 9.45 -32.33
CA GLN A 108 -24.85 9.41 -32.42
C GLN A 108 -25.53 10.18 -31.27
N LEU A 109 -24.91 10.21 -30.07
CA LEU A 109 -25.38 11.02 -28.93
C LEU A 109 -25.13 12.53 -29.07
N ILE A 110 -24.26 12.96 -29.99
CA ILE A 110 -24.05 14.35 -30.38
C ILE A 110 -25.11 14.74 -31.42
N GLU A 111 -25.26 13.96 -32.49
CA GLU A 111 -26.23 14.18 -33.58
C GLU A 111 -27.68 14.21 -33.09
N ASN A 112 -28.02 13.36 -32.11
CA ASN A 112 -29.36 13.30 -31.52
C ASN A 112 -29.57 14.27 -30.34
N SER A 113 -28.60 15.14 -30.03
CA SER A 113 -28.74 16.18 -29.01
C SER A 113 -29.14 17.52 -29.64
N THR A 114 -30.42 17.89 -29.56
CA THR A 114 -30.95 19.15 -30.17
C THR A 114 -30.16 20.37 -29.72
N THR A 115 -29.80 20.44 -28.44
CA THR A 115 -29.07 21.55 -27.82
C THR A 115 -27.55 21.46 -27.99
N PHE A 116 -26.99 20.59 -28.84
CA PHE A 116 -25.52 20.46 -28.91
C PHE A 116 -24.85 21.66 -29.60
N ARG A 117 -25.32 22.04 -30.79
CA ARG A 117 -24.82 23.22 -31.53
C ARG A 117 -25.00 24.54 -30.75
N ASP A 118 -26.10 24.66 -30.00
CA ASP A 118 -26.43 25.87 -29.25
C ASP A 118 -25.54 26.07 -28.00
N LYS A 119 -24.79 25.03 -27.59
CA LYS A 119 -23.82 25.11 -26.48
C LYS A 119 -22.56 25.86 -26.91
N THR A 120 -21.95 26.54 -25.95
CA THR A 120 -20.58 27.06 -26.09
C THR A 120 -19.58 25.94 -26.33
N GLU A 121 -18.47 26.25 -27.02
CA GLU A 121 -17.39 25.30 -27.31
C GLU A 121 -16.93 24.56 -26.04
N PHE A 122 -16.73 25.27 -24.93
CA PHE A 122 -16.35 24.66 -23.65
C PHE A 122 -17.42 23.72 -23.07
N ALA A 123 -18.70 23.97 -23.35
CA ALA A 123 -19.80 23.08 -22.95
C ALA A 123 -19.94 21.88 -23.91
N GLN A 124 -19.65 22.05 -25.21
CA GLN A 124 -19.52 20.95 -26.18
C GLN A 124 -18.36 20.00 -25.79
N ASP A 125 -17.16 20.52 -25.55
CA ASP A 125 -16.00 19.78 -25.03
C ASP A 125 -16.33 19.00 -23.76
N LYS A 126 -16.96 19.67 -22.79
CA LYS A 126 -17.35 19.08 -21.50
C LYS A 126 -18.39 17.96 -21.68
N TYR A 127 -19.30 18.11 -22.66
CA TYR A 127 -20.25 17.06 -23.04
C TYR A 127 -19.52 15.87 -23.67
N ILE A 128 -18.69 16.09 -24.69
CA ILE A 128 -17.89 15.05 -25.37
C ILE A 128 -17.05 14.28 -24.34
N LYS A 129 -16.26 14.97 -23.51
CA LYS A 129 -15.42 14.36 -22.47
C LYS A 129 -16.23 13.50 -21.48
N LYS A 130 -17.43 13.95 -21.08
CA LYS A 130 -18.35 13.18 -20.21
C LYS A 130 -18.88 11.92 -20.90
N LYS A 131 -19.13 11.99 -22.22
CA LYS A 131 -19.60 10.84 -23.02
C LYS A 131 -18.45 9.86 -23.29
N ARG A 132 -17.30 10.31 -23.82
CA ARG A 132 -16.09 9.49 -24.03
C ARG A 132 -15.74 8.68 -22.77
N LYS A 133 -15.61 9.33 -21.61
CA LYS A 133 -15.35 8.64 -20.32
C LYS A 133 -16.31 7.48 -20.01
N LYS A 134 -17.59 7.59 -20.40
CA LYS A 134 -18.65 6.60 -20.14
C LYS A 134 -18.68 5.46 -21.17
N TYR A 135 -18.44 5.75 -22.45
CA TYR A 135 -18.63 4.79 -23.55
C TYR A 135 -17.31 4.28 -24.16
N GLU A 136 -16.24 5.08 -24.15
CA GLU A 136 -14.90 4.65 -24.55
C GLU A 136 -14.19 3.97 -23.36
N ALA A 137 -14.03 2.66 -23.48
CA ALA A 137 -13.41 1.80 -22.48
C ALA A 137 -11.88 1.71 -22.67
N ILE A 138 -11.20 2.85 -22.62
CA ILE A 138 -9.75 2.92 -22.80
C ILE A 138 -9.03 2.57 -21.48
N ILE A 139 -8.11 1.63 -21.55
CA ILE A 139 -7.30 1.15 -20.42
C ILE A 139 -5.82 1.29 -20.79
N THR A 140 -5.04 2.00 -19.99
CA THR A 140 -3.58 2.02 -20.11
C THR A 140 -2.97 0.99 -19.17
N ILE A 141 -1.99 0.22 -19.63
CA ILE A 141 -1.24 -0.71 -18.77
C ILE A 141 0.13 -0.09 -18.46
N VAL A 142 0.36 0.25 -17.19
CA VAL A 142 1.56 0.95 -16.73
C VAL A 142 2.38 0.12 -15.75
N LYS A 143 3.69 0.35 -15.73
CA LYS A 143 4.62 -0.36 -14.84
C LYS A 143 4.35 0.06 -13.39
N PRO A 144 4.38 -0.86 -12.40
CA PRO A 144 4.30 -0.48 -11.00
C PRO A 144 5.44 0.47 -10.61
N SER A 145 5.15 1.37 -9.67
CA SER A 145 6.13 2.25 -9.02
C SER A 145 5.54 2.81 -7.72
N THR A 146 6.37 3.31 -6.81
CA THR A 146 5.90 3.99 -5.58
C THR A 146 4.85 5.04 -5.90
N ARG A 147 5.08 5.88 -6.90
CA ARG A 147 4.15 6.94 -7.33
C ARG A 147 2.77 6.40 -7.68
N ILE A 148 2.72 5.34 -8.49
CA ILE A 148 1.45 4.78 -8.97
C ILE A 148 0.74 3.98 -7.87
N LEU A 149 1.49 3.16 -7.12
CA LEU A 149 0.92 2.30 -6.07
C LEU A 149 0.43 3.11 -4.87
N SER A 150 1.17 4.14 -4.43
CA SER A 150 0.70 5.01 -3.35
C SER A 150 -0.53 5.84 -3.75
N THR A 151 -0.57 6.35 -4.98
CA THR A 151 -1.78 7.00 -5.54
C THR A 151 -2.96 6.03 -5.56
N MET A 152 -2.75 4.79 -6.02
CA MET A 152 -3.78 3.74 -6.06
C MET A 152 -4.31 3.41 -4.66
N TYR A 153 -3.43 3.13 -3.69
CA TYR A 153 -3.85 2.75 -2.34
C TYR A 153 -4.57 3.91 -1.64
N TYR A 154 -4.10 5.15 -1.77
CA TYR A 154 -4.79 6.30 -1.18
C TYR A 154 -6.18 6.54 -1.81
N ALA A 155 -6.35 6.32 -3.12
CA ALA A 155 -7.62 6.51 -3.79
C ALA A 155 -8.63 5.35 -3.57
N ARG A 156 -8.13 4.12 -3.41
CA ARG A 156 -8.96 2.90 -3.46
C ARG A 156 -9.10 2.18 -2.12
N GLU A 157 -8.09 2.27 -1.26
CA GLU A 157 -7.94 1.49 -0.03
C GLU A 157 -7.26 2.32 1.11
N PRO A 158 -7.60 3.61 1.34
CA PRO A 158 -6.82 4.48 2.21
C PRO A 158 -6.71 3.98 3.65
N GLY A 159 -7.75 3.31 4.17
CA GLY A 159 -7.72 2.68 5.50
C GLY A 159 -6.64 1.59 5.65
N LYS A 160 -6.26 0.88 4.58
CA LYS A 160 -5.18 -0.13 4.61
C LYS A 160 -3.77 0.48 4.73
N ILE A 161 -3.66 1.79 4.54
CA ILE A 161 -2.41 2.55 4.64
C ILE A 161 -2.48 3.68 5.67
N ASN A 162 -3.42 3.60 6.63
CA ASN A 162 -3.62 4.60 7.68
C ASN A 162 -3.83 6.03 7.14
N HIS A 163 -4.45 6.17 5.96
CA HIS A 163 -4.63 7.43 5.23
C HIS A 163 -3.32 8.17 4.87
N LEU A 164 -2.20 7.46 4.76
CA LEU A 164 -0.92 8.00 4.28
C LEU A 164 -1.04 8.48 2.82
N ARG A 165 -1.01 9.79 2.58
CA ARG A 165 -1.05 10.34 1.22
C ARG A 165 0.34 10.23 0.55
N TYR A 166 0.35 10.17 -0.78
CA TYR A 166 1.53 9.87 -1.58
C TYR A 166 2.59 10.99 -1.55
N ASP A 167 2.19 12.25 -1.35
CA ASP A 167 3.10 13.36 -1.03
C ASP A 167 3.75 13.18 0.36
N THR A 168 2.98 12.79 1.37
CA THR A 168 3.49 12.50 2.71
C THR A 168 4.51 11.35 2.68
N LEU A 169 4.23 10.28 1.92
CA LEU A 169 5.18 9.18 1.71
C LEU A 169 6.46 9.67 1.01
N ALA A 170 6.36 10.54 0.01
CA ALA A 170 7.54 11.11 -0.65
C ALA A 170 8.38 11.98 0.31
N GLN A 171 7.75 12.72 1.23
CA GLN A 171 8.44 13.43 2.30
C GLN A 171 9.14 12.45 3.25
N MET A 172 8.51 11.33 3.65
CA MET A 172 9.15 10.32 4.50
C MET A 172 10.43 9.73 3.88
N LEU A 173 10.38 9.36 2.59
CA LEU A 173 11.55 8.81 1.89
C LEU A 173 12.69 9.81 1.73
N THR A 174 12.37 11.11 1.74
CA THR A 174 13.34 12.20 1.59
C THR A 174 13.94 12.59 2.94
N LEU A 175 13.10 12.83 3.95
CA LEU A 175 13.51 13.15 5.32
C LEU A 175 14.26 11.98 5.99
N GLY A 176 13.91 10.74 5.64
CA GLY A 176 14.61 9.53 6.06
C GLY A 176 15.89 9.22 5.29
N ASN A 177 16.30 10.08 4.34
CA ASN A 177 17.46 9.90 3.47
C ASN A 177 17.57 8.49 2.85
N ILE A 178 16.49 7.97 2.27
CA ILE A 178 16.48 6.60 1.75
C ILE A 178 17.26 6.51 0.44
N HIS A 179 18.40 5.82 0.45
CA HIS A 179 19.25 5.57 -0.71
C HIS A 179 19.87 4.17 -0.69
N ALA A 180 20.46 3.76 -1.81
CA ALA A 180 21.22 2.51 -1.92
C ALA A 180 22.33 2.43 -0.86
N GLY A 181 22.48 1.26 -0.22
CA GLY A 181 23.57 0.95 0.70
C GLY A 181 23.29 1.19 2.19
N THR A 182 22.16 1.80 2.56
CA THR A 182 21.80 2.04 3.98
C THR A 182 21.34 0.77 4.70
N LYS A 183 21.54 0.69 6.01
CA LYS A 183 20.88 -0.27 6.92
C LYS A 183 19.62 0.37 7.52
N MET A 184 18.43 0.07 7.00
CA MET A 184 17.17 0.69 7.42
C MET A 184 16.35 -0.17 8.38
N ILE A 185 15.77 0.44 9.42
CA ILE A 185 14.71 -0.18 10.23
C ILE A 185 13.36 0.37 9.78
N VAL A 186 12.39 -0.50 9.50
CA VAL A 186 11.04 -0.13 9.05
C VAL A 186 9.99 -0.81 9.93
N MET A 187 9.19 -0.03 10.65
CA MET A 187 7.99 -0.50 11.34
C MET A 187 6.76 0.02 10.61
N GLU A 188 6.03 -0.85 9.92
CA GLU A 188 4.81 -0.44 9.22
C GLU A 188 3.60 -1.35 9.46
N THR A 189 2.41 -0.77 9.32
CA THR A 189 1.17 -1.52 9.08
C THR A 189 0.40 -0.94 7.90
N CYS A 190 1.11 -0.49 6.85
CA CYS A 190 0.55 0.10 5.62
C CYS A 190 0.52 -0.92 4.47
N ALA A 191 0.10 -2.15 4.76
CA ALA A 191 -0.02 -3.27 3.83
C ALA A 191 1.27 -3.67 3.06
N GLY A 192 2.45 -3.16 3.43
CA GLY A 192 3.71 -3.39 2.72
C GLY A 192 4.10 -2.24 1.77
N LEU A 193 3.35 -1.13 1.76
CA LEU A 193 3.54 -0.03 0.82
C LEU A 193 4.78 0.80 1.18
N VAL A 194 5.03 1.02 2.48
CA VAL A 194 6.19 1.81 2.93
C VAL A 194 7.47 1.01 2.73
N LEU A 195 7.47 -0.29 3.06
CA LEU A 195 8.56 -1.21 2.72
C LEU A 195 8.84 -1.21 1.22
N GLY A 196 7.80 -1.36 0.39
CA GLY A 196 7.98 -1.38 -1.07
C GLY A 196 8.58 -0.08 -1.60
N ALA A 197 8.17 1.07 -1.06
CA ALA A 197 8.74 2.36 -1.42
C ALA A 197 10.20 2.52 -0.98
N VAL A 198 10.58 1.97 0.18
CA VAL A 198 11.97 1.92 0.66
C VAL A 198 12.81 0.98 -0.22
N MET A 199 12.30 -0.21 -0.55
CA MET A 199 12.96 -1.16 -1.46
C MET A 199 13.18 -0.59 -2.86
N GLU A 200 12.21 0.15 -3.42
CA GLU A 200 12.35 0.83 -4.71
C GLU A 200 13.48 1.87 -4.70
N ARG A 201 13.64 2.59 -3.59
CA ARG A 201 14.66 3.63 -3.41
C ARG A 201 16.05 3.07 -3.08
N MET A 202 16.13 1.91 -2.44
CA MET A 202 17.40 1.23 -2.13
C MET A 202 17.92 0.36 -3.27
N GLY A 203 17.04 -0.07 -4.20
CA GLY A 203 17.45 -0.77 -5.41
C GLY A 203 18.10 -2.14 -5.19
N GLY A 204 17.90 -2.76 -4.03
CA GLY A 204 18.52 -4.03 -3.62
C GLY A 204 19.85 -3.90 -2.86
N TYR A 205 20.39 -2.68 -2.70
CA TYR A 205 21.65 -2.41 -2.01
C TYR A 205 21.44 -1.96 -0.56
N GLY A 206 22.27 -2.45 0.37
CA GLY A 206 22.07 -2.26 1.80
C GLY A 206 21.19 -3.35 2.40
N SER A 207 20.57 -3.10 3.55
CA SER A 207 19.67 -4.07 4.19
C SER A 207 18.49 -3.39 4.90
N ILE A 208 17.38 -4.12 5.00
CA ILE A 208 16.14 -3.63 5.64
C ILE A 208 15.74 -4.61 6.73
N ILE A 209 15.47 -4.10 7.93
CA ILE A 209 14.92 -4.88 9.05
C ILE A 209 13.47 -4.44 9.26
N GLN A 210 12.53 -5.26 8.79
CA GLN A 210 11.11 -5.01 8.95
C GLN A 210 10.62 -5.49 10.32
N MET A 211 10.25 -4.55 11.18
CA MET A 211 9.53 -4.82 12.42
C MET A 211 8.08 -5.17 12.10
N TYR A 212 7.54 -6.23 12.72
CA TYR A 212 6.16 -6.66 12.49
C TYR A 212 5.40 -7.00 13.79
N PRO A 213 4.10 -6.68 13.89
CA PRO A 213 3.22 -7.16 14.95
C PRO A 213 2.66 -8.56 14.64
N GLY A 214 2.27 -9.32 15.66
CA GLY A 214 1.54 -10.58 15.50
C GLY A 214 2.33 -11.67 14.76
N GLY A 215 1.63 -12.48 13.96
CA GLY A 215 2.19 -13.69 13.35
C GLY A 215 3.21 -13.49 12.23
N GLY A 216 3.28 -12.32 11.59
CA GLY A 216 4.20 -12.06 10.48
C GLY A 216 3.96 -10.70 9.78
N PRO A 217 4.89 -10.25 8.93
CA PRO A 217 4.78 -8.97 8.20
C PRO A 217 3.75 -9.03 7.06
N VAL A 218 2.99 -7.95 6.88
CA VAL A 218 2.08 -7.80 5.73
C VAL A 218 2.83 -7.17 4.57
N ARG A 219 2.90 -7.89 3.43
CA ARG A 219 3.64 -7.47 2.21
C ARG A 219 2.79 -7.42 0.93
N ALA A 220 1.46 -7.35 1.06
CA ALA A 220 0.53 -7.40 -0.08
C ALA A 220 0.77 -6.29 -1.12
N ALA A 221 1.05 -5.06 -0.66
CA ALA A 221 1.42 -3.95 -1.54
C ALA A 221 2.85 -4.10 -2.09
N THR A 222 3.79 -4.64 -1.30
CA THR A 222 5.17 -4.92 -1.72
C THR A 222 5.20 -5.87 -2.92
N SER A 223 4.38 -6.91 -2.89
CA SER A 223 4.24 -7.85 -4.02
C SER A 223 3.79 -7.16 -5.32
N CYS A 224 3.02 -6.08 -5.25
CA CYS A 224 2.59 -5.33 -6.44
C CYS A 224 3.72 -4.57 -7.15
N PHE A 225 4.87 -4.35 -6.52
CA PHE A 225 6.02 -3.71 -7.17
C PHE A 225 6.73 -4.65 -8.16
N GLY A 226 6.62 -5.97 -7.98
CA GLY A 226 7.30 -6.96 -8.84
C GLY A 226 8.83 -6.94 -8.73
N PHE A 227 9.38 -6.78 -7.52
CA PHE A 227 10.82 -6.74 -7.31
C PHE A 227 11.53 -8.07 -7.67
N PRO A 228 12.78 -8.03 -8.17
CA PRO A 228 13.61 -9.22 -8.33
C PRO A 228 13.82 -9.96 -7.01
N LYS A 229 14.02 -11.29 -7.06
CA LYS A 229 14.27 -12.13 -5.87
C LYS A 229 15.45 -11.62 -5.02
N ALA A 230 16.50 -11.09 -5.66
CA ALA A 230 17.68 -10.52 -4.99
C ALA A 230 17.34 -9.40 -3.99
N PHE A 231 16.26 -8.64 -4.20
CA PHE A 231 15.85 -7.57 -3.27
C PHE A 231 15.37 -8.12 -1.92
N PHE A 232 15.04 -9.40 -1.85
CA PHE A 232 14.57 -10.08 -0.64
C PHE A 232 15.70 -10.81 0.11
N GLU A 233 16.91 -10.88 -0.44
CA GLU A 233 18.07 -11.53 0.21
C GLU A 233 18.54 -10.71 1.43
N ASN A 234 18.55 -9.39 1.30
CA ASN A 234 18.90 -8.44 2.37
C ASN A 234 17.67 -7.89 3.13
N LEU A 235 16.51 -8.56 3.00
CA LEU A 235 15.28 -8.21 3.73
C LEU A 235 15.12 -9.14 4.94
N HIS A 236 15.37 -8.58 6.11
CA HIS A 236 15.21 -9.24 7.40
C HIS A 236 13.86 -8.85 8.02
N GLU A 237 13.35 -9.71 8.91
CA GLU A 237 12.08 -9.47 9.61
C GLU A 237 12.21 -9.85 11.09
N PHE A 238 11.63 -9.02 11.96
CA PHE A 238 11.74 -9.19 13.41
C PHE A 238 10.40 -8.90 14.12
N PRO A 239 9.93 -9.77 15.03
CA PRO A 239 8.68 -9.58 15.76
C PRO A 239 8.82 -8.48 16.81
N LEU A 240 7.93 -7.50 16.77
CA LEU A 240 7.91 -6.37 17.69
C LEU A 240 7.83 -6.80 19.16
N SER A 241 7.15 -7.91 19.46
CA SER A 241 7.02 -8.45 20.82
C SER A 241 8.34 -8.88 21.46
N LYS A 242 9.37 -9.23 20.66
CA LYS A 242 10.68 -9.65 21.17
C LYS A 242 11.72 -8.51 21.19
N VAL A 243 11.34 -7.27 20.85
CA VAL A 243 12.26 -6.12 20.82
C VAL A 243 12.85 -5.85 22.20
N GLN A 244 12.03 -5.86 23.25
CA GLN A 244 12.52 -5.62 24.62
C GLN A 244 13.55 -6.67 25.05
N SER A 245 13.35 -7.94 24.70
CA SER A 245 14.32 -9.02 24.98
C SER A 245 15.66 -8.80 24.28
N VAL A 246 15.67 -8.18 23.09
CA VAL A 246 16.93 -7.82 22.40
C VAL A 246 17.62 -6.65 23.09
N LEU A 247 16.86 -5.62 23.50
CA LEU A 247 17.41 -4.47 24.24
C LEU A 247 17.98 -4.86 25.61
N CYS A 248 17.31 -5.76 26.33
CA CYS A 248 17.77 -6.31 27.61
C CYS A 248 18.82 -7.44 27.48
N GLY A 249 19.20 -7.85 26.27
CA GLY A 249 20.16 -8.94 26.03
C GLY A 249 19.66 -10.36 26.32
N THR A 250 18.42 -10.53 26.80
CA THR A 250 17.79 -11.81 27.17
C THR A 250 17.17 -12.58 26.00
N PHE A 251 17.28 -12.07 24.77
CA PHE A 251 16.68 -12.65 23.58
C PHE A 251 17.13 -14.09 23.30
N SER A 252 16.19 -15.03 23.40
CA SER A 252 16.28 -16.37 22.83
C SER A 252 15.35 -16.53 21.62
N ALA A 253 15.79 -17.30 20.64
CA ALA A 253 15.02 -17.70 19.46
C ALA A 253 14.47 -19.14 19.56
N GLU A 254 14.64 -19.78 20.72
CA GLU A 254 13.95 -21.02 21.08
C GLU A 254 12.48 -20.74 21.47
N PRO A 255 11.59 -21.74 21.43
CA PRO A 255 10.20 -21.54 21.83
C PRO A 255 10.11 -21.14 23.31
N GLU A 256 9.23 -20.19 23.61
CA GLU A 256 8.70 -20.02 24.96
C GLU A 256 7.66 -21.12 25.16
N GLU A 257 7.85 -21.97 26.15
CA GLU A 257 6.84 -22.96 26.57
C GLU A 257 5.68 -22.21 27.22
N MET A 258 4.61 -22.02 26.46
CA MET A 258 3.32 -21.64 27.02
C MET A 258 2.80 -22.83 27.84
N PRO A 259 2.38 -22.63 29.11
CA PRO A 259 1.70 -23.68 29.85
C PRO A 259 0.45 -24.11 29.09
N LEU A 260 0.29 -25.42 28.88
CA LEU A 260 -0.96 -25.99 28.44
C LEU A 260 -1.98 -25.74 29.56
N LEU A 261 -2.90 -24.80 29.34
CA LEU A 261 -4.14 -24.79 30.09
C LEU A 261 -4.95 -25.98 29.57
N GLU A 262 -5.18 -26.94 30.45
CA GLU A 262 -6.06 -28.07 30.23
C GLU A 262 -7.48 -27.53 30.06
N GLU A 263 -8.00 -27.52 28.82
CA GLU A 263 -9.43 -27.35 28.60
C GLU A 263 -10.12 -28.65 29.04
N GLU A 264 -10.60 -28.65 30.29
CA GLU A 264 -11.44 -29.73 30.81
C GLU A 264 -12.64 -29.96 29.89
N SER A 265 -12.97 -31.23 29.71
CA SER A 265 -14.13 -31.64 28.92
C SER A 265 -15.42 -31.12 29.53
N ASN A 266 -16.11 -30.23 28.82
CA ASN A 266 -17.55 -30.05 28.97
C ASN A 266 -18.22 -30.21 27.62
N GLY A 267 -18.56 -31.46 27.30
CA GLY A 267 -19.52 -31.74 26.25
C GLY A 267 -20.93 -31.44 26.75
N LEU A 268 -21.62 -30.52 26.09
CA LEU A 268 -23.08 -30.51 26.04
C LEU A 268 -23.50 -29.99 24.67
N SER A 269 -24.30 -30.83 24.01
CA SER A 269 -24.77 -30.74 22.63
C SER A 269 -25.80 -29.63 22.39
N GLU A 270 -25.75 -29.00 21.22
CA GLU A 270 -26.95 -28.71 20.42
C GLU A 270 -26.63 -28.99 18.93
N GLU A 271 -27.10 -30.12 18.41
CA GLU A 271 -27.15 -30.37 16.97
C GLU A 271 -28.49 -29.92 16.36
N LYS A 272 -28.49 -29.76 15.04
CA LYS A 272 -29.65 -29.31 14.27
C LYS A 272 -30.82 -30.30 14.35
N GLN A 273 -32.02 -29.73 14.24
CA GLN A 273 -33.23 -30.45 13.85
C GLN A 273 -33.02 -31.25 12.55
N GLN A 274 -33.25 -32.56 12.62
CA GLN A 274 -33.94 -33.29 11.56
C GLN A 274 -34.62 -34.53 12.15
N GLU A 275 -35.92 -34.67 11.88
CA GLU A 275 -36.71 -35.89 12.09
C GLU A 275 -36.07 -37.03 11.24
N THR A 276 -36.05 -38.30 11.66
CA THR A 276 -37.20 -39.22 11.72
C THR A 276 -36.91 -40.48 12.57
N GLU A 277 -37.88 -40.89 13.40
CA GLU A 277 -38.21 -42.25 13.92
C GLU A 277 -37.12 -43.24 14.43
N GLU A 278 -37.16 -43.51 15.74
CA GLU A 278 -37.37 -44.81 16.44
C GLU A 278 -37.25 -46.13 15.62
N GLU A 279 -36.73 -47.28 16.13
CA GLU A 279 -36.62 -47.85 17.49
C GLU A 279 -35.42 -48.87 17.62
N PRO A 280 -35.12 -49.49 18.79
CA PRO A 280 -33.74 -49.88 19.17
C PRO A 280 -33.45 -51.39 19.44
N ALA A 281 -32.20 -51.66 19.89
CA ALA A 281 -31.71 -52.82 20.68
C ALA A 281 -31.62 -54.20 19.96
N ALA A 282 -30.83 -55.20 20.40
CA ALA A 282 -29.92 -55.36 21.55
C ALA A 282 -28.70 -56.23 21.13
N GLU A 283 -27.48 -55.94 21.61
CA GLU A 283 -26.71 -56.71 22.63
C GLU A 283 -26.12 -58.11 22.23
N THR A 284 -24.78 -58.20 22.31
CA THR A 284 -23.90 -59.33 22.74
C THR A 284 -24.33 -60.80 22.54
N ALA A 285 -23.51 -61.75 22.05
CA ALA A 285 -22.10 -61.81 21.63
C ALA A 285 -21.88 -63.07 20.70
N MET A 286 -20.73 -63.72 20.44
CA MET A 286 -19.35 -63.69 21.01
C MET A 286 -18.30 -64.32 20.02
N GLU A 287 -17.18 -64.77 20.57
CA GLU A 287 -16.05 -65.63 20.09
C GLU A 287 -16.40 -66.78 19.11
N GLU A 288 -15.50 -67.33 18.26
CA GLU A 288 -14.05 -67.13 18.03
C GLU A 288 -13.64 -67.66 16.63
N GLN A 289 -12.47 -67.24 16.10
CA GLN A 289 -11.58 -67.90 15.09
C GLN A 289 -12.23 -68.57 13.84
N ASP A 290 -11.88 -68.20 12.59
CA ASP A 290 -10.58 -68.57 12.02
C ASP A 290 -10.18 -67.85 10.70
N THR A 291 -8.86 -67.81 10.43
CA THR A 291 -8.13 -67.59 9.15
C THR A 291 -8.53 -66.52 8.10
N MET A 292 -7.54 -65.64 7.83
CA MET A 292 -7.10 -65.15 6.51
C MET A 292 -8.08 -64.40 5.58
N ASP A 293 -7.92 -63.07 5.48
CA ASP A 293 -7.32 -62.50 4.25
C ASP A 293 -6.73 -61.09 4.50
N ILE A 294 -5.50 -60.84 4.06
CA ILE A 294 -4.84 -59.52 4.14
C ILE A 294 -4.97 -58.84 2.77
N SER A 295 -6.04 -58.07 2.57
CA SER A 295 -6.22 -57.26 1.36
C SER A 295 -5.25 -56.07 1.35
N ALA A 296 -4.21 -56.17 0.52
CA ALA A 296 -3.08 -55.23 0.46
C ALA A 296 -3.47 -53.77 0.12
N GLU A 297 -4.63 -53.55 -0.50
CA GLU A 297 -5.10 -52.23 -0.96
C GLU A 297 -5.40 -51.25 0.19
N GLY A 298 -5.72 -51.76 1.40
CA GLY A 298 -5.92 -50.92 2.59
C GLY A 298 -4.61 -50.40 3.22
N VAL A 299 -3.48 -51.03 2.91
CA VAL A 299 -2.17 -50.68 3.46
C VAL A 299 -1.54 -49.56 2.63
N GLU A 300 -1.54 -49.66 1.31
CA GLU A 300 -0.91 -48.66 0.42
C GLU A 300 -1.52 -47.25 0.56
N LEU A 301 -2.83 -47.15 0.82
CA LEU A 301 -3.55 -45.89 1.07
C LEU A 301 -3.26 -45.28 2.45
N LYS A 302 -2.85 -46.08 3.44
CA LYS A 302 -2.34 -45.58 4.73
C LYS A 302 -0.88 -45.19 4.62
N ASP A 303 -0.08 -46.01 3.95
CA ASP A 303 1.37 -45.84 3.83
C ASP A 303 1.74 -44.60 2.98
N SER A 304 0.94 -44.31 1.93
CA SER A 304 1.03 -43.06 1.16
C SER A 304 0.67 -41.83 1.99
N LYS A 305 -0.45 -41.85 2.72
CA LYS A 305 -0.85 -40.76 3.63
C LYS A 305 0.15 -40.54 4.76
N GLU A 306 0.75 -41.60 5.31
CA GLU A 306 1.79 -41.49 6.32
C GLU A 306 3.09 -40.90 5.75
N LYS A 307 3.50 -41.28 4.54
CA LYS A 307 4.66 -40.70 3.85
C LYS A 307 4.43 -39.22 3.58
N GLU A 308 3.28 -38.85 3.02
CA GLU A 308 2.88 -37.47 2.77
C GLU A 308 2.80 -36.65 4.08
N ASN A 309 2.28 -37.21 5.18
CA ASN A 309 2.23 -36.51 6.47
C ASN A 309 3.64 -36.37 7.10
N LYS A 310 4.50 -37.39 6.99
CA LYS A 310 5.92 -37.33 7.42
C LYS A 310 6.71 -36.28 6.60
N GLU A 311 6.45 -36.17 5.31
CA GLU A 311 7.03 -35.16 4.43
C GLU A 311 6.54 -33.75 4.79
N ASN A 312 5.23 -33.57 4.99
CA ASN A 312 4.63 -32.31 5.47
C ASN A 312 5.19 -31.88 6.84
N VAL A 313 5.44 -32.81 7.77
CA VAL A 313 6.08 -32.52 9.06
C VAL A 313 7.53 -32.06 8.87
N ARG A 314 8.31 -32.73 8.01
CA ARG A 314 9.69 -32.32 7.67
C ARG A 314 9.72 -30.94 7.02
N GLU A 315 8.81 -30.66 6.09
CA GLU A 315 8.72 -29.36 5.42
C GLU A 315 8.36 -28.23 6.41
N LYS A 316 7.43 -28.49 7.34
CA LYS A 316 7.11 -27.57 8.45
C LYS A 316 8.31 -27.32 9.36
N GLN A 317 9.06 -28.37 9.72
CA GLN A 317 10.28 -28.25 10.53
C GLN A 317 11.37 -27.45 9.81
N MET A 318 11.60 -27.69 8.52
CA MET A 318 12.53 -26.90 7.68
C MET A 318 12.13 -25.42 7.62
N LYS A 319 10.87 -25.12 7.31
CA LYS A 319 10.33 -23.74 7.30
C LYS A 319 10.48 -23.07 8.67
N GLN A 320 10.27 -23.80 9.77
CA GLN A 320 10.46 -23.28 11.13
C GLN A 320 11.94 -23.02 11.43
N TRP A 321 12.85 -23.91 11.03
CA TRP A 321 14.30 -23.73 11.18
C TRP A 321 14.82 -22.54 10.37
N GLU A 322 14.42 -22.39 9.10
CA GLU A 322 14.76 -21.23 8.27
C GLU A 322 14.27 -19.92 8.92
N ARG A 323 13.04 -19.92 9.45
CA ARG A 323 12.47 -18.78 10.17
C ARG A 323 13.28 -18.45 11.43
N ARG A 324 13.67 -19.45 12.22
CA ARG A 324 14.55 -19.26 13.40
C ARG A 324 15.92 -18.74 13.00
N LYS A 325 16.50 -19.22 11.89
CA LYS A 325 17.78 -18.75 11.35
C LYS A 325 17.72 -17.27 10.98
N LYS A 326 16.75 -16.87 10.14
CA LYS A 326 16.52 -15.46 9.74
C LYS A 326 16.24 -14.56 10.94
N LEU A 327 15.55 -15.07 11.95
CA LEU A 327 15.28 -14.35 13.20
C LEU A 327 16.57 -14.14 14.03
N LYS A 328 17.45 -15.15 14.13
CA LYS A 328 18.77 -15.03 14.79
C LYS A 328 19.67 -14.03 14.06
N GLU A 329 19.66 -14.03 12.73
CA GLU A 329 20.37 -13.06 11.88
C GLU A 329 19.85 -11.62 12.08
N ALA A 330 18.53 -11.42 12.02
CA ALA A 330 17.91 -10.12 12.29
C ALA A 330 18.24 -9.59 13.70
N ALA A 331 18.24 -10.46 14.72
CA ALA A 331 18.61 -10.12 16.09
C ALA A 331 20.11 -9.79 16.25
N ALA A 332 20.98 -10.36 15.42
CA ALA A 332 22.40 -9.99 15.39
C ALA A 332 22.57 -8.58 14.80
N LEU A 333 21.96 -8.31 13.64
CA LEU A 333 22.00 -7.00 12.97
C LEU A 333 21.44 -5.87 13.84
N LEU A 334 20.41 -6.13 14.66
CA LEU A 334 19.86 -5.16 15.62
C LEU A 334 20.81 -4.91 16.79
N ARG A 335 21.51 -5.94 17.28
CA ARG A 335 22.47 -5.81 18.41
C ARG A 335 23.69 -4.97 18.07
N GLU A 336 24.01 -4.78 16.80
CA GLU A 336 25.07 -3.85 16.37
C GLU A 336 24.73 -2.36 16.65
N LYS A 337 23.45 -2.02 16.87
CA LYS A 337 22.96 -0.64 17.15
C LYS A 337 23.46 0.42 16.15
N ASN A 338 23.65 0.02 14.89
CA ASN A 338 24.30 0.83 13.85
C ASN A 338 23.41 1.07 12.61
N ALA A 339 22.08 1.07 12.75
CA ALA A 339 21.18 1.34 11.63
C ALA A 339 21.31 2.80 11.15
N ASP A 340 21.24 3.00 9.83
CA ASP A 340 21.34 4.30 9.16
C ASP A 340 20.03 5.10 9.15
N GLY A 341 18.93 4.52 9.65
CA GLY A 341 17.71 5.27 9.87
C GLY A 341 16.53 4.41 10.29
N LEU A 342 15.46 5.10 10.71
CA LEU A 342 14.23 4.49 11.20
C LEU A 342 13.00 5.14 10.55
N ILE A 343 12.15 4.31 9.94
CA ILE A 343 10.84 4.71 9.41
C ILE A 343 9.74 4.01 10.21
N VAL A 344 8.80 4.78 10.76
CA VAL A 344 7.62 4.26 11.47
C VAL A 344 6.34 4.77 10.79
N ALA A 345 5.45 3.87 10.39
CA ALA A 345 4.15 4.21 9.80
C ALA A 345 3.11 3.11 10.10
N SER A 346 2.46 3.20 11.25
CA SER A 346 1.57 2.15 11.75
C SER A 346 0.27 2.70 12.35
N LYS A 347 -0.67 1.78 12.60
CA LYS A 347 -1.91 2.05 13.34
C LYS A 347 -1.74 2.12 14.87
N PHE A 348 -0.54 1.86 15.39
CA PHE A 348 -0.26 1.87 16.83
C PHE A 348 0.21 3.25 17.30
N HIS A 349 0.19 3.47 18.62
CA HIS A 349 0.72 4.70 19.20
C HIS A 349 2.23 4.83 18.90
N PRO A 350 2.70 5.97 18.35
CA PRO A 350 4.07 6.11 17.87
C PRO A 350 5.11 6.20 19.00
N THR A 351 4.77 6.80 20.14
CA THR A 351 5.70 7.07 21.24
C THR A 351 6.47 5.82 21.73
N PRO A 352 5.83 4.71 22.17
CA PRO A 352 6.57 3.54 22.65
C PRO A 352 7.41 2.89 21.55
N LEU A 353 6.90 2.83 20.31
CA LEU A 353 7.66 2.31 19.17
C LEU A 353 8.95 3.11 18.97
N LEU A 354 8.87 4.43 18.99
CA LEU A 354 10.01 5.28 18.72
C LEU A 354 11.07 5.22 19.83
N LEU A 355 10.64 5.27 21.09
CA LEU A 355 11.56 5.24 22.25
C LEU A 355 12.41 3.95 22.27
N SER A 356 11.80 2.79 22.00
CA SER A 356 12.51 1.50 21.92
C SER A 356 13.31 1.33 20.63
N LEU A 357 12.75 1.68 19.46
CA LEU A 357 13.41 1.41 18.17
C LEU A 357 14.58 2.36 17.87
N LEU A 358 14.60 3.57 18.44
CA LEU A 358 15.73 4.50 18.30
C LEU A 358 17.03 3.97 18.92
N GLU A 359 16.98 3.01 19.86
CA GLU A 359 18.18 2.41 20.43
C GLU A 359 18.99 1.55 19.46
N PHE A 360 18.41 1.17 18.32
CA PHE A 360 19.11 0.41 17.27
C PHE A 360 19.72 1.31 16.18
N VAL A 361 19.48 2.63 16.24
CA VAL A 361 19.88 3.60 15.21
C VAL A 361 21.19 4.27 15.62
N ALA A 362 22.14 4.34 14.68
CA ALA A 362 23.43 4.99 14.91
C ALA A 362 23.27 6.50 15.17
N PRO A 363 24.21 7.18 15.83
CA PRO A 363 24.26 8.64 15.91
C PRO A 363 24.37 9.29 14.52
N SER A 364 23.89 10.54 14.39
CA SER A 364 23.86 11.30 13.14
C SER A 364 23.11 10.57 12.01
N ARG A 365 21.92 10.05 12.31
CA ARG A 365 21.03 9.37 11.36
C ARG A 365 19.59 9.87 11.46
N PRO A 366 18.87 9.96 10.33
CA PRO A 366 17.50 10.43 10.33
C PRO A 366 16.52 9.38 10.86
N PHE A 367 15.46 9.85 11.49
CA PHE A 367 14.25 9.06 11.70
C PHE A 367 13.02 9.85 11.25
N VAL A 368 12.00 9.12 10.80
CA VAL A 368 10.70 9.69 10.41
C VAL A 368 9.57 8.83 10.93
N VAL A 369 8.63 9.46 11.63
CA VAL A 369 7.42 8.85 12.16
C VAL A 369 6.21 9.48 11.51
N TYR A 370 5.38 8.65 10.91
CA TYR A 370 4.06 9.01 10.40
C TYR A 370 2.98 8.71 11.43
N CYS A 371 2.01 9.62 11.55
CA CYS A 371 0.73 9.34 12.19
C CYS A 371 -0.41 10.01 11.41
N GLN A 372 -1.59 9.38 11.40
CA GLN A 372 -2.80 9.98 10.83
C GLN A 372 -3.25 11.22 11.64
N TYR A 373 -2.96 11.25 12.94
CA TYR A 373 -3.37 12.27 13.91
C TYR A 373 -2.17 13.06 14.43
N LYS A 374 -2.38 14.29 14.89
CA LYS A 374 -1.30 15.21 15.28
C LYS A 374 -0.90 15.03 16.75
N GLU A 375 -1.89 14.73 17.57
CA GLU A 375 -1.82 14.64 19.03
C GLU A 375 -0.83 13.56 19.51
N PRO A 376 -0.80 12.33 18.92
CA PRO A 376 0.20 11.33 19.30
C PRO A 376 1.64 11.74 18.96
N LEU A 377 1.83 12.61 17.95
CA LEU A 377 3.15 13.14 17.60
C LEU A 377 3.57 14.30 18.51
N LEU A 378 2.64 15.03 19.13
CA LEU A 378 2.94 16.06 20.13
C LEU A 378 3.41 15.44 21.47
N ASP A 379 2.77 14.34 21.89
CA ASP A 379 3.28 13.53 23.01
C ASP A 379 4.68 12.98 22.68
N CYS A 380 4.82 12.32 21.53
CA CYS A 380 6.09 11.76 21.07
C CYS A 380 7.22 12.83 21.01
N TYR A 381 6.91 14.04 20.52
CA TYR A 381 7.85 15.17 20.50
C TYR A 381 8.33 15.56 21.90
N THR A 382 7.42 15.57 22.88
CA THR A 382 7.74 15.89 24.28
C THR A 382 8.58 14.79 24.91
N LYS A 383 8.19 13.52 24.75
CA LYS A 383 8.93 12.36 25.26
C LYS A 383 10.32 12.19 24.65
N LEU A 384 10.50 12.56 23.39
CA LEU A 384 11.82 12.65 22.75
C LEU A 384 12.71 13.74 23.35
N ARG A 385 12.14 14.90 23.71
CA ARG A 385 12.88 15.97 24.40
C ARG A 385 13.27 15.56 25.82
N GLU A 386 12.40 14.85 26.54
CA GLU A 386 12.70 14.30 27.87
C GLU A 386 13.82 13.25 27.81
N ARG A 387 13.76 12.31 26.85
CA ARG A 387 14.78 11.25 26.68
C ARG A 387 16.13 11.80 26.18
N GLY A 388 16.12 12.83 25.35
CA GLY A 388 17.31 13.29 24.63
C GLY A 388 17.81 12.29 23.57
N GLY A 389 19.04 12.51 23.10
CA GLY A 389 19.65 11.72 22.03
C GLY A 389 19.11 12.02 20.62
N VAL A 390 18.39 13.15 20.45
CA VAL A 390 17.84 13.61 19.17
C VAL A 390 17.95 15.13 19.02
N ILE A 391 18.12 15.60 17.80
CA ILE A 391 18.17 17.03 17.42
C ILE A 391 17.29 17.30 16.19
N ASN A 392 17.05 18.57 15.89
CA ASN A 392 16.28 19.04 14.72
C ASN A 392 14.86 18.43 14.63
N LEU A 393 14.23 18.21 15.79
CA LEU A 393 12.85 17.71 15.86
C LEU A 393 11.87 18.64 15.14
N LYS A 394 11.24 18.12 14.09
CA LYS A 394 10.29 18.84 13.24
C LYS A 394 9.00 18.05 13.13
N LEU A 395 7.91 18.67 13.61
CA LEU A 395 6.54 18.24 13.31
C LEU A 395 6.08 18.99 12.05
N SER A 396 5.63 18.28 11.02
CA SER A 396 5.17 18.86 9.76
C SER A 396 3.98 18.13 9.14
N GLU A 397 3.27 18.84 8.28
CA GLU A 397 2.21 18.34 7.40
C GLU A 397 2.52 18.83 5.98
N SER A 398 2.12 18.07 4.96
CA SER A 398 2.09 18.55 3.57
C SER A 398 0.66 18.72 3.10
N TRP A 399 0.40 19.80 2.35
CA TRP A 399 -0.86 20.01 1.63
C TRP A 399 -0.58 19.91 0.13
N LEU A 400 -1.43 19.18 -0.58
CA LEU A 400 -1.30 18.97 -2.02
C LEU A 400 -2.47 19.66 -2.73
N ARG A 401 -2.17 20.47 -3.76
CA ARG A 401 -3.19 21.10 -4.61
C ARG A 401 -3.04 20.69 -6.06
N ASN A 402 -4.06 20.01 -6.60
CA ASN A 402 -4.09 19.53 -7.98
C ASN A 402 -4.79 20.57 -8.86
N TYR A 403 -4.28 20.79 -10.07
CA TYR A 403 -4.82 21.77 -11.02
C TYR A 403 -5.41 21.10 -12.26
N GLN A 404 -6.42 21.74 -12.84
CA GLN A 404 -6.76 21.60 -14.24
C GLN A 404 -6.01 22.71 -14.99
N VAL A 405 -5.29 22.35 -16.04
CA VAL A 405 -4.59 23.28 -16.93
C VAL A 405 -5.09 23.01 -18.34
N LEU A 406 -5.88 23.95 -18.86
CA LEU A 406 -6.51 23.94 -20.18
C LEU A 406 -6.67 25.41 -20.64
N PRO A 407 -6.62 25.69 -21.96
CA PRO A 407 -6.94 27.01 -22.50
C PRO A 407 -8.26 27.54 -21.94
N ASP A 408 -8.20 28.76 -21.40
CA ASP A 408 -9.27 29.54 -20.75
C ASP A 408 -10.06 28.83 -19.64
N ARG A 409 -9.56 27.69 -19.17
CA ARG A 409 -10.25 26.77 -18.24
C ARG A 409 -9.31 26.27 -17.14
N SER A 410 -8.29 27.06 -16.80
CA SER A 410 -7.27 26.70 -15.83
C SER A 410 -7.66 27.10 -14.40
N HIS A 411 -7.79 26.12 -13.50
CA HIS A 411 -8.17 26.34 -12.10
C HIS A 411 -7.81 25.13 -11.22
N PRO A 412 -7.72 25.27 -9.88
CA PRO A 412 -7.60 24.13 -8.96
C PRO A 412 -8.76 23.12 -9.13
N LYS A 413 -8.49 21.81 -8.99
CA LYS A 413 -9.54 20.78 -8.94
C LYS A 413 -10.42 21.01 -7.68
N LEU A 414 -11.74 20.90 -7.84
CA LEU A 414 -12.72 21.27 -6.80
C LEU A 414 -12.74 20.31 -5.60
N THR A 415 -12.55 19.01 -5.83
CA THR A 415 -12.58 17.98 -4.77
C THR A 415 -11.15 17.59 -4.40
N MET A 416 -10.76 17.89 -3.17
CA MET A 416 -9.41 17.66 -2.63
C MET A 416 -9.52 17.11 -1.19
N SER A 417 -8.59 16.25 -0.78
CA SER A 417 -8.47 15.86 0.63
C SER A 417 -7.60 16.86 1.39
N GLY A 418 -8.00 17.24 2.60
CA GLY A 418 -7.24 18.13 3.47
C GLY A 418 -5.96 17.46 3.97
N GLY A 419 -6.08 16.63 5.01
CA GLY A 419 -4.95 15.95 5.63
C GLY A 419 -4.40 14.78 4.80
N GLY A 420 -3.07 14.71 4.71
CA GLY A 420 -2.32 13.52 4.26
C GLY A 420 -1.70 12.71 5.41
N GLY A 421 -2.08 13.05 6.65
CA GLY A 421 -1.40 12.71 7.89
C GLY A 421 -0.15 13.57 8.15
N TYR A 422 0.42 13.39 9.34
CA TYR A 422 1.48 14.22 9.91
C TYR A 422 2.80 13.45 10.02
N LEU A 423 3.92 14.17 9.98
CA LEU A 423 5.26 13.63 10.13
C LEU A 423 5.99 14.28 11.31
N LEU A 424 6.57 13.46 12.17
CA LEU A 424 7.60 13.84 13.12
C LEU A 424 8.95 13.29 12.63
N SER A 425 9.90 14.16 12.34
CA SER A 425 11.25 13.79 11.92
C SER A 425 12.31 14.43 12.81
N GLY A 426 13.50 13.84 12.84
CA GLY A 426 14.68 14.40 13.48
C GLY A 426 15.94 13.62 13.14
N THR A 427 17.05 13.98 13.76
CA THR A 427 18.33 13.30 13.63
C THR A 427 18.77 12.78 15.00
N THR A 428 19.22 11.53 15.08
CA THR A 428 19.85 10.99 16.29
C THR A 428 21.17 11.69 16.59
N VAL A 429 21.49 11.83 17.87
CA VAL A 429 22.81 12.28 18.35
C VAL A 429 23.28 11.36 19.46
N LEU A 430 24.59 11.39 19.75
CA LEU A 430 25.11 10.77 20.96
C LEU A 430 24.41 11.39 22.17
N LEU A 431 23.88 10.54 23.04
CA LEU A 431 23.54 10.95 24.40
C LEU A 431 24.86 11.28 25.11
N GLU A 432 24.98 12.50 25.62
CA GLU A 432 26.01 12.77 26.62
C GLU A 432 25.70 11.87 27.82
N GLN A 433 26.57 10.88 28.06
CA GLN A 433 26.62 10.24 29.38
C GLN A 433 26.93 11.36 30.35
N GLY A 434 25.99 11.63 31.27
CA GLY A 434 25.97 12.87 32.02
C GLY A 434 27.32 13.14 32.68
N ARG A 435 27.72 14.41 32.69
CA ARG A 435 28.69 14.91 33.68
C ARG A 435 28.24 14.36 35.04
N ALA A 436 29.09 13.52 35.63
CA ALA A 436 28.89 13.09 37.00
C ALA A 436 28.72 14.33 37.89
N GLU A 437 27.90 14.21 38.94
CA GLU A 437 27.67 15.27 39.91
C GLU A 437 29.02 15.78 40.45
N GLY A 438 29.42 17.00 40.07
CA GLY A 438 30.83 17.36 40.24
C GLY A 438 31.33 18.66 39.62
N SER A 439 30.51 19.71 39.51
CA SER A 439 31.06 21.07 39.34
C SER A 439 30.16 22.16 39.91
N SER A 440 30.42 22.50 41.17
CA SER A 440 30.18 23.78 41.86
C SER A 440 29.01 24.66 41.41
N SER A 441 28.06 24.83 42.32
CA SER A 441 27.09 25.93 42.31
C SER A 441 27.78 27.29 42.18
N GLN A 442 27.59 27.98 41.05
CA GLN A 442 27.73 29.44 40.97
C GLN A 442 26.40 30.03 40.51
N ALA A 443 25.85 30.94 41.32
CA ALA A 443 24.59 31.60 41.05
C ALA A 443 24.69 32.48 39.79
N PRO A 444 23.62 32.60 38.99
CA PRO A 444 23.62 33.51 37.85
C PRO A 444 23.66 34.95 38.36
N LYS A 445 24.75 35.67 38.08
CA LYS A 445 24.75 37.13 38.15
C LYS A 445 23.82 37.67 37.05
N LEU A 446 22.92 38.58 37.40
CA LEU A 446 22.26 39.41 36.40
C LEU A 446 23.31 40.32 35.76
N GLU A 447 23.44 40.25 34.44
CA GLU A 447 24.07 41.32 33.66
C GLU A 447 22.97 42.23 33.08
N GLU A 448 23.16 43.54 33.22
CA GLU A 448 22.25 44.55 32.69
C GLU A 448 22.35 44.65 31.15
N PRO A 449 21.28 45.04 30.44
CA PRO A 449 21.30 45.17 28.99
C PRO A 449 22.11 46.39 28.54
N SER A 450 23.28 46.15 27.94
CA SER A 450 24.06 47.20 27.28
C SER A 450 23.41 47.72 25.99
N SER A 451 23.77 48.93 25.58
CA SER A 451 22.88 49.87 24.89
C SER A 451 22.97 49.90 23.35
N LYS A 452 22.02 50.61 22.73
CA LYS A 452 21.71 50.60 21.29
C LYS A 452 22.81 51.21 20.40
N ARG A 453 23.06 50.53 19.26
CA ARG A 453 23.53 51.03 17.95
C ARG A 453 24.78 51.94 17.90
N CYS A 454 25.76 51.53 17.09
CA CYS A 454 26.57 52.46 16.30
C CYS A 454 26.36 52.18 14.80
N LYS A 455 26.38 53.24 13.97
CA LYS A 455 26.23 53.13 12.50
C LYS A 455 27.57 52.80 11.84
N LEU A 456 27.53 52.07 10.73
CA LEU A 456 28.64 52.02 9.78
C LEU A 456 28.88 53.43 9.21
N GLN A 457 30.13 53.88 9.21
CA GLN A 457 30.56 55.05 8.44
C GLN A 457 30.93 54.62 7.02
N GLU A 458 30.37 55.31 6.04
CA GLU A 458 30.83 55.27 4.65
C GLU A 458 32.12 56.09 4.54
N PHE A 459 33.11 55.57 3.82
CA PHE A 459 34.30 56.32 3.41
C PHE A 459 34.10 56.82 1.96
N PRO A 460 34.24 58.13 1.68
CA PRO A 460 34.15 58.66 0.33
C PRO A 460 35.53 58.80 -0.35
N CYS A 461 35.54 58.53 -1.66
CA CYS A 461 36.60 58.75 -2.66
C CYS A 461 37.91 57.96 -2.48
#